data_AF-A0A419JKX3-F1
#
_entry.id   AF-A0A419JKX3-F1
#
_cell.length_a   1.000
_cell.length_b   1.000
_cell.length_c   1.000
_cell.angle_alpha   90.00
_cell.angle_beta   90.00
_cell.angle_gamma   90.00
#
_symmetry.space_group_name_H-M   'P 1'
#
loop_
_entity.id
_entity.type
_entity.pdbx_description
1 polymer ?
#
loop_
_entity_poly.entity_id
_entity_poly.type
_entity_poly.pdbx_seq_one_letter_code
_entity_poly.pdbx_strand_id
1 'polypeptide(L)'
;MRSVKKWIYRCCRCRYEDRRLESRTFCCNHTRRSFAWRVLIGLFDTEAFWHRDLVMFLAERGIDIKEVERFYVTKGKFMVVTKDKEFGIPTKELDPCVLDTCRICEDFSSQLADVSAGSAGSLDGCTSLIIRTKVGEELVSISEKAIETKKLDGEGIKKIERFALNKKMRNYGMILDQMEICSACLTNPYAFTLQIRMR
;
A
#
# COMPACT_ATOMS: atom_id res chain seq x y z
N MET A 1 -15.90 13.59 21.14
CA MET A 1 -14.77 12.77 20.64
C MET A 1 -15.09 11.30 20.82
N ARG A 2 -15.51 10.59 19.75
CA ARG A 2 -15.78 9.15 19.84
C ARG A 2 -14.45 8.39 19.76
N SER A 3 -14.14 7.68 20.84
CA SER A 3 -12.97 6.81 20.98
C SER A 3 -12.96 5.74 19.89
N VAL A 4 -12.05 5.88 18.92
CA VAL A 4 -11.74 4.81 17.96
C VAL A 4 -10.94 3.77 18.73
N LYS A 5 -11.57 2.65 19.09
CA LYS A 5 -10.88 1.50 19.67
C LYS A 5 -9.95 0.93 18.58
N LYS A 6 -8.67 1.33 18.59
CA LYS A 6 -7.61 0.78 17.73
C LYS A 6 -7.39 -0.69 18.12
N TRP A 7 -7.93 -1.61 17.34
CA TRP A 7 -7.54 -3.02 17.42
C TRP A 7 -6.61 -3.31 16.24
N ILE A 8 -5.32 -3.40 16.55
CA ILE A 8 -4.27 -3.72 15.57
C ILE A 8 -3.83 -5.15 15.88
N TYR A 9 -4.10 -6.06 14.95
CA TYR A 9 -3.80 -7.48 15.09
C TYR A 9 -2.60 -7.86 14.23
N ARG A 10 -1.84 -8.85 14.68
CA ARG A 10 -0.76 -9.49 13.93
C ARG A 10 -1.32 -10.74 13.25
N CYS A 11 -0.96 -11.04 12.01
CA CYS A 11 -1.27 -12.32 11.34
C CYS A 11 0.05 -13.00 10.93
N CYS A 12 0.30 -14.24 11.31
CA CYS A 12 1.60 -14.91 11.13
C CYS A 12 1.66 -16.03 10.07
N ARG A 13 0.71 -16.12 9.13
CA ARG A 13 0.88 -17.00 7.94
C ARG A 13 -0.19 -16.73 6.89
N CYS A 14 0.22 -16.38 5.67
CA CYS A 14 -0.63 -16.48 4.49
C CYS A 14 0.17 -17.17 3.38
N ARG A 15 -0.19 -18.42 3.06
CA ARG A 15 0.34 -19.14 1.90
C ARG A 15 -0.43 -18.63 0.67
N TYR A 16 0.32 -18.16 -0.32
CA TYR A 16 -0.19 -17.62 -1.58
C TYR A 16 -0.43 -18.79 -2.53
N GLU A 17 -1.69 -19.10 -2.85
CA GLU A 17 -2.05 -20.00 -3.95
C GLU A 17 -2.94 -19.25 -4.96
N ASP A 18 -2.52 -19.35 -6.20
CA ASP A 18 -2.93 -18.66 -7.42
C ASP A 18 -4.43 -18.86 -7.76
N ARG A 19 -5.11 -17.78 -8.16
CA ARG A 19 -6.33 -17.88 -8.97
C ARG A 19 -6.57 -16.61 -9.78
N ARG A 20 -6.22 -16.70 -11.07
CA ARG A 20 -6.60 -15.81 -12.18
C ARG A 20 -8.04 -15.31 -12.06
N LEU A 21 -8.23 -13.99 -12.18
CA LEU A 21 -9.52 -13.37 -12.48
C LEU A 21 -9.38 -12.54 -13.75
N GLU A 22 -10.03 -13.00 -14.82
CA GLU A 22 -10.16 -12.33 -16.10
C GLU A 22 -10.97 -11.03 -15.98
N SER A 23 -10.46 -9.99 -16.61
CA SER A 23 -11.08 -8.68 -16.76
C SER A 23 -12.24 -8.74 -17.76
N ARG A 24 -13.46 -8.39 -17.30
CA ARG A 24 -14.55 -7.98 -18.19
C ARG A 24 -14.92 -6.54 -17.93
N THR A 25 -14.58 -5.69 -18.90
CA THR A 25 -15.07 -4.34 -19.11
C THR A 25 -16.60 -4.34 -19.13
N PHE A 26 -17.26 -3.49 -18.34
CA PHE A 26 -18.67 -3.17 -18.57
C PHE A 26 -18.90 -1.66 -18.45
N CYS A 27 -19.35 -1.11 -19.57
CA CYS A 27 -19.71 0.27 -19.83
C CYS A 27 -21.04 0.63 -19.13
N CYS A 28 -21.23 1.92 -18.86
CA CYS A 28 -22.36 2.54 -18.16
C CYS A 28 -23.73 1.93 -18.46
N ASN A 29 -24.46 1.53 -17.41
CA ASN A 29 -25.92 1.55 -17.44
C ASN A 29 -26.52 1.88 -16.06
N HIS A 30 -27.43 2.85 -16.10
CA HIS A 30 -28.08 3.51 -14.98
C HIS A 30 -29.08 2.55 -14.30
N THR A 31 -28.61 1.74 -13.35
CA THR A 31 -29.46 1.09 -12.34
C THR A 31 -28.72 1.10 -11.01
N ARG A 32 -29.33 1.68 -9.98
CA ARG A 32 -28.89 1.58 -8.58
C ARG A 32 -28.89 0.10 -8.17
N ARG A 33 -27.80 -0.61 -8.45
CA ARG A 33 -27.48 -1.89 -7.85
C ARG A 33 -26.52 -1.62 -6.70
N SER A 34 -27.04 -1.87 -5.49
CA SER A 34 -26.32 -1.86 -4.23
C SER A 34 -24.93 -2.46 -4.40
N PHE A 35 -23.89 -1.65 -4.17
CA PHE A 35 -22.50 -2.08 -4.24
C PHE A 35 -22.27 -3.21 -3.23
N ALA A 36 -22.16 -4.44 -3.72
CA ALA A 36 -21.77 -5.59 -2.91
C ALA A 36 -20.23 -5.64 -2.76
N TRP A 37 -19.63 -4.60 -2.18
CA TRP A 37 -18.30 -4.75 -1.59
C TRP A 37 -18.48 -5.59 -0.33
N ARG A 38 -18.05 -6.86 -0.38
CA ARG A 38 -18.18 -7.76 0.77
C ARG A 38 -17.16 -7.44 1.86
N VAL A 39 -15.92 -7.10 1.49
CA VAL A 39 -14.88 -6.55 2.37
C VAL A 39 -13.81 -5.86 1.50
N LEU A 40 -13.22 -4.76 1.97
CA LEU A 40 -12.06 -4.09 1.37
C LEU A 40 -10.80 -4.31 2.21
N ILE A 41 -9.81 -5.02 1.65
CA ILE A 41 -8.49 -5.20 2.27
C ILE A 41 -7.47 -4.32 1.52
N GLY A 42 -6.86 -3.38 2.23
CA GLY A 42 -5.84 -2.49 1.67
C GLY A 42 -4.44 -2.87 2.13
N LEU A 43 -3.44 -2.69 1.27
CA LEU A 43 -2.05 -2.98 1.64
C LEU A 43 -1.34 -1.73 2.15
N PHE A 44 -0.36 -1.92 3.03
CA PHE A 44 0.60 -0.85 3.29
C PHE A 44 1.48 -0.67 2.07
N ASP A 45 1.70 0.57 1.69
CA ASP A 45 2.46 0.90 0.50
C ASP A 45 3.28 2.17 0.71
N THR A 46 4.55 2.13 0.34
CA THR A 46 5.39 3.32 0.25
C THR A 46 5.43 3.85 -1.17
N GLU A 47 5.77 2.98 -2.12
CA GLU A 47 6.09 3.29 -3.51
C GLU A 47 5.78 2.07 -4.37
N ALA A 48 5.31 2.33 -5.58
CA ALA A 48 5.20 1.36 -6.65
C ALA A 48 6.09 1.78 -7.82
N PHE A 49 6.40 0.83 -8.70
CA PHE A 49 7.39 1.02 -9.76
C PHE A 49 6.79 0.85 -11.15
N TRP A 50 7.33 1.58 -12.14
CA TRP A 50 7.12 1.26 -13.54
C TRP A 50 7.77 -0.07 -13.86
N HIS A 51 6.97 -1.03 -14.34
CA HIS A 51 7.46 -2.39 -14.62
C HIS A 51 8.66 -2.39 -15.57
N ARG A 52 8.58 -1.63 -16.66
CA ARG A 52 9.64 -1.57 -17.67
C ARG A 52 10.95 -1.05 -17.07
N ASP A 53 10.87 0.04 -16.31
CA ASP A 53 12.04 0.68 -15.72
C ASP A 53 12.69 -0.21 -14.67
N LEU A 54 11.88 -0.89 -13.84
CA LEU A 54 12.38 -1.87 -12.88
C LEU A 54 13.09 -3.04 -13.58
N VAL A 55 12.51 -3.59 -14.64
CA VAL A 55 13.13 -4.70 -15.40
C VAL A 55 14.46 -4.26 -16.03
N MET A 56 14.51 -3.07 -16.63
CA MET A 56 15.76 -2.52 -17.18
C MET A 56 16.81 -2.29 -16.08
N PHE A 57 16.40 -1.69 -14.97
CA PHE A 57 17.27 -1.42 -13.82
C PHE A 57 17.91 -2.69 -13.24
N LEU A 58 17.15 -3.79 -13.20
CA LEU A 58 17.66 -5.11 -12.78
C LEU A 58 18.58 -5.72 -13.85
N ALA A 59 18.23 -5.63 -15.13
CA ALA A 59 19.03 -6.16 -16.23
C ALA A 59 20.41 -5.48 -16.33
N GLU A 60 20.49 -4.17 -16.10
CA GLU A 60 21.75 -3.41 -16.01
C GLU A 60 22.68 -3.91 -14.88
N ARG A 61 22.10 -4.54 -13.86
CA ARG A 61 22.82 -5.16 -12.74
C ARG A 61 23.05 -6.66 -12.94
N GLY A 62 22.79 -7.18 -14.14
CA GLY A 62 22.96 -8.59 -14.49
C GLY A 62 21.92 -9.52 -13.86
N ILE A 63 20.76 -9.01 -13.45
CA ILE A 63 19.67 -9.78 -12.87
C ILE A 63 18.58 -9.95 -13.93
N ASP A 64 18.36 -11.18 -14.40
CA ASP A 64 17.21 -11.51 -15.26
C ASP A 64 15.95 -11.61 -14.39
N ILE A 65 14.94 -10.79 -14.70
CA ILE A 65 13.64 -10.80 -14.02
C ILE A 65 12.99 -12.19 -14.03
N LYS A 66 13.26 -13.02 -15.03
CA LYS A 66 12.70 -14.37 -15.16
C LYS A 66 13.21 -15.35 -14.11
N GLU A 67 14.40 -15.10 -13.57
CA GLU A 67 15.00 -15.93 -12.51
C GLU A 67 14.59 -15.48 -11.10
N VAL A 68 13.82 -14.39 -10.99
CA VAL A 68 13.36 -13.86 -9.71
C VAL A 68 12.16 -14.65 -9.19
N GLU A 69 12.28 -15.15 -7.96
CA GLU A 69 11.23 -15.89 -7.26
C GLU A 69 10.39 -15.00 -6.34
N ARG A 70 11.02 -13.99 -5.71
CA ARG A 70 10.32 -13.05 -4.83
C ARG A 70 11.02 -11.71 -4.70
N PHE A 71 10.22 -10.70 -4.38
CA PHE A 71 10.67 -9.40 -3.91
C PHE A 71 10.20 -9.16 -2.49
N TYR A 72 11.00 -8.46 -1.69
CA TYR A 72 10.54 -7.90 -0.42
C TYR A 72 11.40 -6.71 -0.02
N VAL A 73 10.86 -5.84 0.83
CA VAL A 73 11.60 -4.68 1.37
C VAL A 73 11.88 -4.90 2.83
N THR A 74 13.15 -4.81 3.23
CA THR A 74 13.55 -4.88 4.63
C THR A 74 14.75 -3.97 4.90
N LYS A 75 14.76 -3.32 6.06
CA LYS A 75 15.90 -2.49 6.54
C LYS A 75 16.43 -1.48 5.49
N GLY A 76 15.55 -0.86 4.70
CA GLY A 76 15.93 0.13 3.68
C GLY A 76 16.56 -0.48 2.41
N LYS A 77 16.41 -1.79 2.21
CA LYS A 77 16.84 -2.50 1.00
C LYS A 77 15.64 -3.17 0.34
N PHE A 78 15.60 -3.08 -0.98
CA PHE A 78 14.79 -3.90 -1.87
C PHE A 78 15.55 -5.19 -2.16
N MET A 79 15.00 -6.29 -1.70
CA MET A 79 15.59 -7.61 -1.81
C MET A 79 15.02 -8.30 -3.05
N VAL A 80 15.92 -8.74 -3.92
CA VAL A 80 15.60 -9.52 -5.11
C VAL A 80 16.12 -10.93 -4.88
N VAL A 81 15.23 -11.91 -4.84
CA VAL A 81 15.60 -13.30 -4.56
C VAL A 81 15.45 -14.11 -5.82
N THR A 82 16.53 -14.78 -6.18
CA THR A 82 16.60 -15.76 -7.27
C THR A 82 16.85 -17.14 -6.67
N LYS A 83 16.76 -18.19 -7.49
CA LYS A 83 17.07 -19.58 -7.08
C LYS A 83 18.44 -19.71 -6.40
N ASP A 84 19.42 -18.97 -6.92
CA ASP A 84 20.83 -19.14 -6.53
C ASP A 84 21.28 -18.11 -5.49
N LYS A 85 20.69 -16.90 -5.50
CA LYS A 85 21.25 -15.72 -4.81
C LYS A 85 20.17 -14.74 -4.35
N GLU A 86 20.46 -14.02 -3.28
CA GLU A 86 19.70 -12.83 -2.86
C GLU A 86 20.51 -11.56 -3.08
N PHE A 87 19.91 -10.56 -3.72
CA PHE A 87 20.51 -9.25 -3.97
C PHE A 87 19.81 -8.19 -3.12
N GLY A 88 20.57 -7.40 -2.37
CA GLY A 88 20.03 -6.30 -1.55
C GLY A 88 20.36 -4.95 -2.16
N ILE A 89 19.38 -4.31 -2.78
CA ILE A 89 19.51 -3.01 -3.45
C ILE A 89 19.03 -1.91 -2.50
N PRO A 90 19.83 -0.87 -2.20
CA PRO A 90 19.35 0.27 -1.40
C PRO A 90 18.10 0.90 -2.03
N THR A 91 17.04 1.12 -1.26
CA THR A 91 15.76 1.60 -1.81
C THR A 91 15.88 2.98 -2.48
N LYS A 92 16.86 3.79 -2.09
CA LYS A 92 17.12 5.09 -2.72
C LYS A 92 17.57 4.98 -4.17
N GLU A 93 18.22 3.88 -4.56
CA GLU A 93 18.64 3.66 -5.95
C GLU A 93 17.46 3.37 -6.89
N LEU A 94 16.30 2.99 -6.34
CA LEU A 94 15.10 2.68 -7.12
C LEU A 94 14.28 3.91 -7.48
N ASP A 95 14.64 5.12 -7.00
CA ASP A 95 13.90 6.36 -7.27
C ASP A 95 13.59 6.59 -8.77
N PRO A 96 14.51 6.30 -9.72
CA PRO A 96 14.21 6.42 -11.15
C PRO A 96 13.10 5.49 -11.66
N CYS A 97 12.82 4.40 -10.95
CA CYS A 97 11.80 3.43 -11.32
C CYS A 97 10.43 3.74 -10.68
N VAL A 98 10.36 4.67 -9.71
CA VAL A 98 9.14 4.95 -8.93
C VAL A 98 8.08 5.62 -9.81
N LEU A 99 6.83 5.17 -9.68
CA LEU A 99 5.68 5.82 -10.34
C LEU A 99 5.55 7.27 -9.87
N ASP A 100 5.37 8.20 -10.81
CA ASP A 100 5.22 9.63 -10.49
C ASP A 100 4.03 9.89 -9.54
N THR A 101 2.96 9.11 -9.68
CA THR A 101 1.78 9.20 -8.79
C THR A 101 2.10 8.87 -7.34
N CYS A 102 3.13 8.06 -7.07
CA CYS A 102 3.57 7.76 -5.71
C CYS A 102 4.26 8.97 -5.05
N ARG A 103 4.75 9.94 -5.82
CA ARG A 103 5.39 11.15 -5.32
C ARG A 103 4.42 12.17 -4.73
N ILE A 104 3.14 12.06 -5.09
CA ILE A 104 2.05 12.90 -4.53
C ILE A 104 1.13 12.13 -3.57
N CYS A 105 1.27 10.80 -3.48
CA CYS A 105 0.40 9.96 -2.65
C CYS A 105 0.75 10.08 -1.16
N GLU A 106 -0.18 10.55 -0.34
CA GLU A 106 0.04 10.73 1.10
C GLU A 106 -0.40 9.53 1.96
N ASP A 107 -1.03 8.51 1.36
CA ASP A 107 -1.54 7.35 2.11
C ASP A 107 -0.55 6.18 2.11
N PHE A 108 -0.02 5.86 3.29
CA PHE A 108 0.81 4.68 3.52
C PHE A 108 -0.01 3.46 3.91
N SER A 109 -1.09 3.64 4.68
CA SER A 109 -1.70 2.57 5.47
C SER A 109 -3.06 2.15 4.97
N SER A 110 -3.40 2.48 3.72
CA SER A 110 -4.72 2.25 3.12
C SER A 110 -5.86 2.67 4.06
N GLN A 111 -5.97 3.96 4.33
CA GLN A 111 -6.84 4.54 5.36
C GLN A 111 -8.33 4.29 5.13
N LEU A 112 -8.72 4.02 3.88
CA LEU A 112 -10.11 3.81 3.47
C LEU A 112 -10.52 2.32 3.46
N ALA A 113 -9.62 1.40 3.79
CA ALA A 113 -9.91 -0.03 3.81
C ALA A 113 -10.67 -0.48 5.07
N ASP A 114 -11.40 -1.60 5.00
CA ASP A 114 -12.00 -2.23 6.18
C ASP A 114 -10.91 -2.83 7.08
N VAL A 115 -9.91 -3.46 6.44
CA VAL A 115 -8.68 -3.97 7.07
C VAL A 115 -7.48 -3.52 6.23
N SER A 116 -6.49 -2.89 6.88
CA SER A 116 -5.23 -2.55 6.24
C SER A 116 -4.13 -3.51 6.68
N ALA A 117 -3.32 -4.05 5.76
CA ALA A 117 -2.35 -5.10 6.03
C ALA A 117 -0.94 -4.75 5.52
N GLY A 118 0.10 -4.98 6.31
CA GLY A 118 1.49 -4.85 5.84
C GLY A 118 2.55 -5.30 6.82
N SER A 119 3.80 -5.39 6.38
CA SER A 119 4.92 -5.92 7.19
C SER A 119 5.40 -4.96 8.28
N ALA A 120 5.23 -3.64 8.08
CA ALA A 120 5.72 -2.62 9.01
C ALA A 120 5.10 -2.78 10.41
N GLY A 121 5.93 -2.65 11.45
CA GLY A 121 5.53 -2.77 12.85
C GLY A 121 5.46 -4.22 13.38
N SER A 122 5.45 -5.23 12.50
CA SER A 122 5.45 -6.64 12.89
C SER A 122 6.84 -7.27 12.79
N LEU A 123 7.01 -8.43 13.42
CA LEU A 123 8.19 -9.28 13.26
C LEU A 123 8.18 -9.97 11.90
N ASP A 124 9.36 -10.38 11.43
CA ASP A 124 9.52 -11.12 10.18
C ASP A 124 8.63 -12.36 10.15
N GLY A 125 8.02 -12.61 8.99
CA GLY A 125 7.04 -13.69 8.80
C GLY A 125 5.62 -13.36 9.29
N CYS A 126 5.39 -12.16 9.82
CA CYS A 126 4.05 -11.72 10.20
C CYS A 126 3.64 -10.43 9.49
N THR A 127 2.35 -10.13 9.59
CA THR A 127 1.68 -8.99 8.96
C THR A 127 0.94 -8.21 10.04
N SER A 128 1.16 -6.91 10.10
CA SER A 128 0.35 -5.97 10.88
C SER A 128 -0.98 -5.73 10.17
N LEU A 129 -2.08 -5.84 10.91
CA LEU A 129 -3.44 -5.57 10.49
C LEU A 129 -4.01 -4.38 11.26
N ILE A 130 -4.54 -3.37 10.58
CA ILE A 130 -5.29 -2.27 11.16
C ILE A 130 -6.76 -2.48 10.81
N ILE A 131 -7.60 -2.76 11.81
CA ILE A 131 -9.05 -2.90 11.60
C ILE A 131 -9.72 -1.53 11.75
N ARG A 132 -10.52 -1.12 10.76
CA ARG A 132 -11.15 0.21 10.72
C ARG A 132 -12.67 0.16 10.82
N THR A 133 -13.30 -0.85 10.23
CA THR A 133 -14.75 -0.96 10.14
C THR A 133 -15.29 -2.22 10.82
N LYS A 134 -16.60 -2.26 11.04
CA LYS A 134 -17.30 -3.44 11.58
C LYS A 134 -17.15 -4.67 10.67
N VAL A 135 -17.16 -4.44 9.36
CA VAL A 135 -16.95 -5.50 8.36
C VAL A 135 -15.56 -6.09 8.50
N GLY A 136 -14.54 -5.26 8.73
CA GLY A 136 -13.18 -5.73 8.98
C GLY A 136 -13.03 -6.50 10.31
N GLU A 137 -13.74 -6.06 11.35
CA GLU A 137 -13.77 -6.76 12.65
C GLU A 137 -14.39 -8.15 12.53
N GLU A 138 -15.52 -8.26 11.82
CA GLU A 138 -16.17 -9.54 11.52
C GLU A 138 -15.25 -10.45 10.70
N LEU A 139 -14.59 -9.93 9.65
CA LEU A 139 -13.64 -10.69 8.84
C LEU A 139 -12.51 -11.30 9.69
N VAL A 140 -11.91 -10.51 10.59
CA VAL A 140 -10.80 -11.01 11.42
C VAL A 140 -11.31 -12.03 12.44
N SER A 141 -12.48 -11.80 13.04
CA SER A 141 -13.08 -12.73 14.00
C SER A 141 -13.38 -14.10 13.38
N ILE A 142 -13.97 -14.16 12.19
CA ILE A 142 -14.22 -15.44 11.51
C ILE A 142 -12.92 -16.14 11.09
N SER A 143 -11.83 -15.38 10.93
CA SER A 143 -10.53 -15.89 10.52
C SER A 143 -9.67 -16.40 11.68
N GLU A 144 -10.06 -16.19 12.94
CA GLU A 144 -9.27 -16.57 14.13
C GLU A 144 -8.90 -18.06 14.19
N LYS A 145 -9.69 -18.92 13.55
CA LYS A 145 -9.38 -20.36 13.45
C LYS A 145 -8.28 -20.68 12.43
N ALA A 146 -8.02 -19.77 11.49
CA ALA A 146 -7.06 -19.93 10.41
C ALA A 146 -5.78 -19.11 10.61
N ILE A 147 -5.81 -18.07 11.45
CA ILE A 147 -4.67 -17.17 11.68
C ILE A 147 -4.38 -17.02 13.17
N GLU A 148 -3.09 -17.00 13.51
CA GLU A 148 -2.66 -16.62 14.86
C GLU A 148 -2.67 -15.10 14.99
N THR A 149 -3.37 -14.60 16.02
CA THR A 149 -3.45 -13.17 16.30
C THR A 149 -2.77 -12.79 17.60
N LYS A 150 -2.03 -11.67 17.56
CA LYS A 150 -1.44 -11.03 18.74
C LYS A 150 -1.62 -9.52 18.62
N LYS A 151 -1.90 -8.84 19.73
CA LYS A 151 -1.92 -7.37 19.77
C LYS A 151 -0.54 -6.83 19.45
N LEU A 152 -0.48 -5.82 18.58
CA LEU A 152 0.76 -5.09 18.31
C LEU A 152 1.16 -4.26 19.53
N ASP A 153 2.46 -4.25 19.84
CA ASP A 153 2.99 -3.44 20.93
C ASP A 153 3.10 -1.95 20.54
N GLY A 154 3.39 -1.10 21.53
CA GLY A 154 3.51 0.33 21.31
C GLY A 154 4.66 0.72 20.37
N GLU A 155 5.73 -0.09 20.29
CA GLU A 155 6.85 0.16 19.40
C GLU A 155 6.48 -0.11 17.93
N GLY A 156 5.80 -1.23 17.67
CA GLY A 156 5.28 -1.58 16.36
C GLY A 156 4.29 -0.53 15.85
N ILE A 157 3.40 -0.04 16.72
CA ILE A 157 2.47 1.05 16.38
C ILE A 157 3.23 2.32 16.02
N LYS A 158 4.20 2.75 16.85
CA LYS A 158 5.03 3.94 16.56
C LYS A 158 5.79 3.80 15.24
N LYS A 159 6.23 2.60 14.89
CA LYS A 159 6.90 2.33 13.61
C LYS A 159 5.95 2.56 12.44
N ILE A 160 4.72 2.03 12.49
CA ILE A 160 3.70 2.25 11.46
C ILE A 160 3.37 3.74 11.34
N GLU A 161 3.17 4.43 12.47
CA GLU A 161 2.88 5.87 12.50
C GLU A 161 4.03 6.68 11.87
N ARG A 162 5.28 6.31 12.15
CA ARG A 162 6.45 6.93 11.52
C ARG A 162 6.47 6.77 10.00
N PHE A 163 6.19 5.57 9.48
CA PHE A 163 6.12 5.35 8.02
C PHE A 163 5.00 6.18 7.39
N ALA A 164 3.83 6.22 8.01
CA ALA A 164 2.70 7.01 7.52
C ALA A 164 3.00 8.51 7.50
N LEU A 165 3.57 9.05 8.59
CA LEU A 165 3.95 10.46 8.66
C LEU A 165 5.07 10.79 7.67
N ASN A 166 6.09 9.94 7.54
CA ASN A 166 7.19 10.20 6.62
C ASN A 166 6.72 10.25 5.16
N LYS A 167 5.86 9.31 4.72
CA LYS A 167 5.29 9.32 3.37
C LYS A 167 4.50 10.61 3.14
N LYS A 168 3.64 10.97 4.09
CA LYS A 168 2.84 12.19 4.04
C LYS A 168 3.72 13.44 3.92
N MET A 169 4.67 13.62 4.85
CA MET A 169 5.53 14.80 4.90
C MET A 169 6.42 14.94 3.67
N ARG A 170 6.98 13.82 3.17
CA ARG A 170 7.82 13.81 1.96
C ARG A 170 7.04 14.28 0.73
N ASN A 171 5.78 13.87 0.63
CA ASN A 171 4.97 14.08 -0.56
C ASN A 171 4.11 15.35 -0.47
N TYR A 172 3.99 15.98 0.71
CA TYR A 172 3.14 17.14 0.95
C TYR A 172 3.48 18.36 0.08
N GLY A 173 4.77 18.62 -0.19
CA GLY A 173 5.16 19.70 -1.11
C GLY A 173 4.71 19.42 -2.54
N MET A 174 4.98 18.21 -3.02
CA MET A 174 4.68 17.81 -4.40
C MET A 174 3.18 17.75 -4.68
N ILE A 175 2.36 17.36 -3.70
CA ILE A 175 0.90 17.41 -3.86
C ILE A 175 0.41 18.85 -3.99
N LEU A 176 0.97 19.82 -3.25
CA LEU A 176 0.61 21.23 -3.39
C LEU A 176 0.97 21.76 -4.79
N ASP A 177 2.19 21.50 -5.25
CA ASP A 177 2.65 21.89 -6.59
C ASP A 177 1.73 21.27 -7.68
N GLN A 178 1.38 19.99 -7.51
CA GLN A 178 0.47 19.30 -8.42
C GLN A 178 -0.94 19.91 -8.40
N MET A 179 -1.43 20.36 -7.24
CA MET A 179 -2.74 20.99 -7.10
C MET A 179 -2.79 22.37 -7.76
N GLU A 180 -1.69 23.13 -7.76
CA GLU A 180 -1.57 24.38 -8.51
C GLU A 180 -1.68 24.12 -10.02
N ILE A 181 -0.92 23.16 -10.54
CA ILE A 181 -0.96 22.75 -11.95
C ILE A 181 -2.37 22.28 -12.33
N CYS A 182 -2.94 21.35 -11.55
CA CYS A 182 -4.27 20.81 -11.77
C CYS A 182 -5.37 21.88 -11.74
N SER A 183 -5.22 22.89 -10.88
CA SER A 183 -6.16 24.01 -10.81
C SER A 183 -6.03 24.91 -12.04
N ALA A 184 -4.83 25.08 -12.59
CA ALA A 184 -4.59 25.82 -13.82
C ALA A 184 -5.20 25.10 -15.04
N CYS A 185 -5.04 23.77 -15.15
CA CYS A 185 -5.54 22.98 -16.28
C CYS A 185 -6.93 22.35 -16.07
N LEU A 186 -7.62 22.67 -14.97
CA LEU A 186 -8.97 22.19 -14.61
C LEU A 186 -9.11 20.66 -14.44
N THR A 187 -8.00 19.94 -14.29
CA THR A 187 -8.00 18.48 -14.05
C THR A 187 -7.95 18.12 -12.58
N ASN A 188 -8.23 19.07 -11.68
CA ASN A 188 -8.10 18.87 -10.24
C ASN A 188 -9.06 17.77 -9.74
N PRO A 189 -8.53 16.62 -9.26
CA PRO A 189 -9.38 15.55 -8.74
C PRO A 189 -10.00 15.91 -7.38
N TYR A 190 -9.51 16.95 -6.71
CA TYR A 190 -9.96 17.41 -5.41
C TYR A 190 -10.87 18.64 -5.55
N ALA A 191 -12.16 18.40 -5.71
CA ALA A 191 -13.18 19.44 -5.84
C ALA A 191 -13.12 20.53 -4.73
N PHE A 192 -12.66 20.18 -3.53
CA PHE A 192 -12.52 21.13 -2.42
C PHE A 192 -11.42 22.19 -2.64
N THR A 193 -10.47 21.96 -3.54
CA THR A 193 -9.37 22.91 -3.82
C THR A 193 -9.60 23.84 -4.99
N LEU A 194 -10.62 23.57 -5.79
CA LEU A 194 -11.15 24.53 -6.75
C LEU A 194 -11.74 25.79 -6.06
N GLN A 195 -12.05 25.71 -4.76
CA GLN A 195 -12.50 26.85 -3.96
C GLN A 195 -11.40 27.88 -3.68
N ILE A 196 -10.12 27.52 -3.80
CA ILE A 196 -8.99 28.44 -3.59
C ILE A 196 -8.92 29.49 -4.72
N ARG A 197 -9.41 29.16 -5.93
CA ARG A 197 -9.44 30.06 -7.09
C ARG A 197 -10.63 31.03 -7.08
N MET A 198 -11.59 30.87 -6.17
CA MET A 198 -12.79 31.70 -6.04
C MET A 198 -12.63 32.84 -5.01
N ARG A 199 -11.41 33.14 -4.58
CA ARG A 199 -11.07 34.30 -3.75
C ARG A 199 -10.18 35.27 -4.49
#